data_AF-A0A8H5NKF0-F1
#
_entry.id   AF-A0A8H5NKF0-F1
#
_cell.length_a   1.000
_cell.length_b   1.000
_cell.length_c   1.000
_cell.angle_alpha   90.00
_cell.angle_beta   90.00
_cell.angle_gamma   90.00
#
_symmetry.space_group_name_H-M   'P 1'
#
loop_
_entity.id
_entity.type
_entity.pdbx_description
1 polymer ?
#
loop_
_entity_poly.entity_id
_entity_poly.type
_entity_poly.pdbx_seq_one_letter_code
_entity_poly.pdbx_strand_id
1 'polypeptide(L)'
;MFRDASIHSLIPTTLLLFCLDAGYVLAASGASGLDRCPDYVANHAPLVWLHPEDRFMPSDLSAHIINTIPKLNEQPISGPSSIDLSNLGELNSYGGEDVALTAKEDPLTYPQWILGEAPDDSGRIANSVPCAVILVEKSDVDIDAFYFYFYSFNEGPNITQVMEPINHLVGDENLSSGMHFGNHVGDWEHNMVRFHNGTPVGIYYSQHIDGVGFKWDDSTINITDGRPIVYSALGSHANYPQRGHQIHNAAMFDYCDEGKLWNPAQSAYYYRFNPDSFTITPIISPFEPSSTEPVQNYTSWFDFTGHWGDISYPDSDPRQETVPHFGLKRFNSGPNGPRFKHLVRKGLVRDHARKMGWKEWAVGVFMSWYPCCIRGWRLWRSLGIMAVMMSTFILAVVYGIRRLKTWRQRQVYTRLKNDDIQMEELRREEEFLIGSDDEEDDHRR
;
A
#
# COMPACT_ATOMS: atom_id res chain seq x y z
N MET A 1 -24.73 54.57 -76.68
CA MET A 1 -24.81 53.26 -76.00
C MET A 1 -24.45 53.54 -74.55
N PHE A 2 -25.46 53.50 -73.66
CA PHE A 2 -25.50 53.59 -72.17
C PHE A 2 -24.32 54.29 -71.44
N ARG A 3 -24.52 55.45 -70.76
CA ARG A 3 -25.03 55.60 -69.35
C ARG A 3 -24.29 54.65 -68.38
N ASP A 4 -23.73 55.05 -67.24
CA ASP A 4 -23.97 56.17 -66.34
C ASP A 4 -22.72 56.42 -65.44
N ALA A 5 -22.62 57.65 -64.95
CA ALA A 5 -21.76 58.05 -63.84
C ALA A 5 -22.32 57.56 -62.49
N SER A 6 -21.47 57.40 -61.47
CA SER A 6 -21.61 58.14 -60.19
C SER A 6 -20.88 57.58 -58.96
N ILE A 7 -20.27 58.53 -58.24
CA ILE A 7 -20.31 58.75 -56.77
C ILE A 7 -19.31 58.01 -55.86
N HIS A 8 -18.46 58.84 -55.24
CA HIS A 8 -17.68 58.61 -54.03
C HIS A 8 -18.56 58.52 -52.78
N SER A 9 -18.19 57.65 -51.83
CA SER A 9 -18.54 57.81 -50.40
C SER A 9 -17.57 57.05 -49.51
N LEU A 10 -16.95 57.79 -48.58
CA LEU A 10 -16.09 57.36 -47.48
C LEU A 10 -16.97 56.88 -46.31
N ILE A 11 -16.72 55.68 -45.77
CA ILE A 11 -17.28 55.22 -44.48
C ILE A 11 -16.18 54.41 -43.71
N PRO A 12 -16.07 54.55 -42.38
CA PRO A 12 -14.87 54.25 -41.61
C PRO A 12 -14.76 52.79 -41.16
N THR A 13 -13.53 52.34 -40.97
CA THR A 13 -13.16 51.02 -40.45
C THR A 13 -13.45 50.93 -38.95
N THR A 14 -14.62 50.42 -38.59
CA THR A 14 -14.93 50.05 -37.20
C THR A 14 -14.52 48.59 -37.00
N LEU A 15 -13.48 48.37 -36.19
CA LEU A 15 -13.01 47.04 -35.77
C LEU A 15 -14.02 46.46 -34.77
N LEU A 16 -14.88 45.54 -35.22
CA LEU A 16 -15.74 44.76 -34.33
C LEU A 16 -14.89 43.65 -33.69
N LEU A 17 -14.47 43.83 -32.44
CA LEU A 17 -14.05 42.72 -31.58
C LEU A 17 -15.29 41.89 -31.26
N PHE A 18 -15.41 40.72 -31.90
CA PHE A 18 -16.28 39.67 -31.39
C PHE A 18 -15.57 39.03 -30.19
N CYS A 19 -15.88 39.52 -28.98
CA CYS A 19 -15.74 38.71 -27.78
C CYS A 19 -16.79 37.61 -27.87
N LEU A 20 -16.38 36.43 -28.34
CA LEU A 20 -17.08 35.20 -28.03
C LEU A 20 -16.87 34.95 -26.53
N ASP A 21 -17.79 35.47 -25.72
CA ASP A 21 -18.07 34.88 -24.40
C ASP A 21 -18.58 33.46 -24.66
N ALA A 22 -17.64 32.54 -24.85
CA ALA A 22 -17.88 31.16 -24.51
C ALA A 22 -18.04 31.15 -22.98
N GLY A 23 -19.28 31.41 -22.55
CA GLY A 23 -19.72 31.10 -21.21
C GLY A 23 -19.49 29.62 -21.01
N TYR A 24 -18.33 29.28 -20.46
CA TYR A 24 -18.19 28.06 -19.70
C TYR A 24 -19.27 28.18 -18.65
N VAL A 25 -20.35 27.43 -18.83
CA VAL A 25 -21.19 27.05 -17.72
C VAL A 25 -20.24 26.31 -16.79
N LEU A 26 -19.67 27.04 -15.83
CA LEU A 26 -19.33 26.44 -14.56
C LEU A 26 -20.64 25.80 -14.13
N ALA A 27 -20.77 24.51 -14.37
CA ALA A 27 -21.42 23.66 -13.41
C ALA A 27 -20.55 23.76 -12.16
N ALA A 28 -20.66 24.88 -11.45
CA ALA A 28 -20.54 24.85 -10.02
C ALA A 28 -21.60 23.82 -9.63
N SER A 29 -21.15 22.59 -9.36
CA SER A 29 -21.92 21.70 -8.53
C SER A 29 -22.05 22.46 -7.21
N GLY A 30 -23.10 23.29 -7.11
CA GLY A 30 -23.57 23.73 -5.83
C GLY A 30 -23.67 22.46 -5.01
N ALA A 31 -23.08 22.46 -3.80
CA ALA A 31 -23.27 21.43 -2.81
C ALA A 31 -24.73 20.99 -2.89
N SER A 32 -25.02 19.88 -3.55
CA SER A 32 -26.40 19.49 -3.75
C SER A 32 -26.85 19.14 -2.36
N GLY A 33 -27.76 19.92 -1.79
CA GLY A 33 -28.27 19.76 -0.43
C GLY A 33 -29.04 18.46 -0.19
N LEU A 34 -28.77 17.42 -0.97
CA LEU A 34 -29.15 16.05 -0.75
C LEU A 34 -27.90 15.33 -0.24
N ASP A 35 -28.03 14.64 0.89
CA ASP A 35 -26.99 13.79 1.44
C ASP A 35 -26.84 12.51 0.58
N ARG A 36 -26.41 12.68 -0.67
CA ARG A 36 -26.39 11.66 -1.72
C ARG A 36 -25.00 11.52 -2.32
N CYS A 37 -24.65 10.26 -2.61
CA CYS A 37 -23.42 9.94 -3.34
C CYS A 37 -23.51 10.45 -4.81
N PRO A 38 -22.51 11.16 -5.33
CA PRO A 38 -22.51 11.61 -6.72
C PRO A 38 -22.55 10.46 -7.74
N ASP A 39 -23.33 10.60 -8.81
CA ASP A 39 -23.52 9.53 -9.82
C ASP A 39 -22.20 9.09 -10.48
N TYR A 40 -21.22 10.00 -10.65
CA TYR A 40 -19.92 9.66 -11.22
C TYR A 40 -19.14 8.64 -10.39
N VAL A 41 -19.41 8.54 -9.08
CA VAL A 41 -18.81 7.51 -8.21
C VAL A 41 -19.26 6.14 -8.67
N ALA A 42 -20.57 5.93 -8.89
CA ALA A 42 -21.08 4.68 -9.43
C ALA A 42 -20.64 4.42 -10.89
N ASN A 43 -20.64 5.47 -11.73
CA ASN A 43 -20.29 5.34 -13.15
C ASN A 43 -18.81 4.99 -13.38
N HIS A 44 -17.94 5.25 -12.40
CA HIS A 44 -16.52 4.92 -12.45
C HIS A 44 -16.11 3.94 -11.35
N ALA A 45 -17.08 3.28 -10.72
CA ALA A 45 -16.82 2.27 -9.70
C ALA A 45 -16.06 1.08 -10.31
N PRO A 46 -15.10 0.47 -9.60
CA PRO A 46 -14.41 -0.71 -10.09
C PRO A 46 -15.35 -1.88 -10.40
N LEU A 47 -14.98 -2.67 -11.40
CA LEU A 47 -15.58 -3.96 -11.71
C LEU A 47 -14.56 -5.05 -11.37
N VAL A 48 -14.95 -5.99 -10.53
CA VAL A 48 -14.02 -6.97 -9.95
C VAL A 48 -14.29 -8.34 -10.55
N TRP A 49 -13.34 -8.90 -11.29
CA TRP A 49 -13.32 -10.31 -11.61
C TRP A 49 -12.91 -11.09 -10.36
N LEU A 50 -13.83 -11.91 -9.87
CA LEU A 50 -13.55 -12.92 -8.85
C LEU A 50 -12.93 -14.12 -9.53
N HIS A 51 -11.85 -14.67 -8.95
CA HIS A 51 -11.16 -15.82 -9.54
C HIS A 51 -12.12 -17.02 -9.68
N PRO A 52 -12.12 -17.75 -10.81
CA PRO A 52 -13.10 -18.80 -11.11
C PRO A 52 -13.05 -20.00 -10.14
N GLU A 53 -11.88 -20.27 -9.57
CA GLU A 53 -11.67 -21.34 -8.59
C GLU A 53 -11.82 -20.87 -7.14
N ASP A 54 -12.08 -19.58 -6.91
CA ASP A 54 -12.29 -19.08 -5.56
C ASP A 54 -13.60 -19.61 -5.00
N ARG A 55 -13.58 -20.01 -3.74
CA ARG A 55 -14.77 -20.44 -3.00
C ARG A 55 -15.21 -19.39 -1.98
N PHE A 56 -14.36 -18.42 -1.67
CA PHE A 56 -14.61 -17.37 -0.68
C PHE A 56 -15.08 -16.13 -1.42
N MET A 57 -16.40 -16.03 -1.57
CA MET A 57 -17.05 -14.93 -2.27
C MET A 57 -17.21 -13.72 -1.34
N PRO A 58 -17.48 -12.52 -1.89
CA PRO A 58 -17.80 -11.35 -1.08
C PRO A 58 -18.92 -11.67 -0.08
N SER A 59 -18.76 -11.22 1.16
CA SER A 59 -19.54 -11.68 2.31
C SER A 59 -20.31 -10.56 2.99
N ASP A 60 -21.53 -10.83 3.45
CA ASP A 60 -22.34 -9.86 4.18
C ASP A 60 -21.72 -9.48 5.53
N LEU A 61 -21.59 -8.17 5.77
CA LEU A 61 -21.02 -7.63 7.00
C LEU A 61 -21.82 -8.01 8.26
N SER A 62 -23.16 -8.00 8.17
CA SER A 62 -24.03 -8.35 9.30
C SER A 62 -23.98 -9.84 9.59
N ALA A 63 -24.03 -10.68 8.56
CA ALA A 63 -23.92 -12.12 8.68
C ALA A 63 -22.57 -12.53 9.30
N HIS A 64 -21.47 -11.86 8.93
CA HIS A 64 -20.18 -12.07 9.56
C HIS A 64 -20.26 -11.84 11.07
N ILE A 65 -20.72 -10.67 11.51
CA ILE A 65 -20.81 -10.33 12.94
C ILE A 65 -21.67 -11.34 13.70
N ILE A 66 -22.84 -11.71 13.16
CA ILE A 66 -23.75 -12.69 13.77
C ILE A 66 -23.08 -14.07 13.93
N ASN A 67 -22.10 -14.42 13.10
CA ASN A 67 -21.37 -15.70 13.19
C ASN A 67 -20.06 -15.61 13.99
N THR A 68 -19.84 -14.50 14.69
CA THR A 68 -18.68 -14.31 15.59
C THR A 68 -19.09 -14.10 17.04
N ILE A 69 -18.14 -14.25 17.95
CA ILE A 69 -18.21 -13.92 19.37
C ILE A 69 -17.08 -12.93 19.65
N PRO A 70 -17.38 -11.70 20.11
CA PRO A 70 -16.36 -10.78 20.57
C PRO A 70 -15.58 -11.36 21.75
N LYS A 71 -14.26 -11.48 21.60
CA LYS A 71 -13.34 -11.97 22.63
C LYS A 71 -12.26 -10.95 22.92
N LEU A 72 -11.84 -10.90 24.18
CA LEU A 72 -10.65 -10.19 24.65
C LEU A 72 -9.79 -11.20 25.41
N ASN A 73 -8.51 -11.32 25.04
CA ASN A 73 -7.61 -12.33 25.61
C ASN A 73 -8.21 -13.74 25.57
N GLU A 74 -8.79 -14.11 24.41
CA GLU A 74 -9.46 -15.41 24.15
C GLU A 74 -10.72 -15.68 25.00
N GLN A 75 -11.14 -14.75 25.86
CA GLN A 75 -12.35 -14.87 26.67
C GLN A 75 -13.50 -14.06 26.07
N PRO A 76 -14.73 -14.62 25.99
CA PRO A 76 -15.90 -13.86 25.55
C PRO A 76 -16.14 -12.62 26.41
N ILE A 77 -16.39 -11.49 25.75
CA ILE A 77 -16.74 -10.24 26.44
C ILE A 77 -18.17 -10.36 26.99
N SER A 78 -18.32 -10.19 28.31
CA SER A 78 -19.62 -10.15 28.98
C SER A 78 -20.08 -8.69 29.11
N GLY A 79 -21.15 -8.30 28.43
CA GLY A 79 -21.64 -6.92 28.47
C GLY A 79 -22.79 -6.64 27.51
N PRO A 80 -22.54 -6.55 26.19
CA PRO A 80 -23.58 -6.30 25.21
C PRO A 80 -24.48 -7.53 25.03
N SER A 81 -25.81 -7.32 25.05
CA SER A 81 -26.78 -8.40 24.84
C SER A 81 -26.81 -8.91 23.39
N SER A 82 -26.49 -8.05 22.44
CA SER A 82 -26.38 -8.32 21.00
C SER A 82 -25.45 -7.30 20.38
N ILE A 83 -24.63 -7.75 19.42
CA ILE A 83 -23.72 -6.90 18.67
C ILE A 83 -24.07 -7.03 17.18
N ASP A 84 -24.19 -5.88 16.50
CA ASP A 84 -24.43 -5.74 15.06
C ASP A 84 -23.74 -4.47 14.53
N LEU A 85 -23.98 -4.12 13.26
CA LEU A 85 -23.34 -2.95 12.62
C LEU A 85 -23.71 -1.60 13.25
N SER A 86 -24.80 -1.53 14.02
CA SER A 86 -25.28 -0.31 14.66
C SER A 86 -24.63 -0.02 16.01
N ASN A 87 -24.03 -1.03 16.66
CA ASN A 87 -23.42 -0.89 17.99
C ASN A 87 -22.04 -1.56 18.13
N LEU A 88 -21.44 -2.10 17.06
CA LEU A 88 -20.13 -2.79 17.09
C LEU A 88 -19.03 -1.98 17.78
N GLY A 89 -19.01 -0.65 17.59
CA GLY A 89 -18.04 0.26 18.18
C GLY A 89 -18.11 0.35 19.71
N GLU A 90 -19.19 -0.08 20.36
CA GLU A 90 -19.27 -0.17 21.83
C GLU A 90 -18.20 -1.12 22.40
N LEU A 91 -17.77 -2.11 21.62
CA LEU A 91 -16.70 -3.05 21.98
C LEU A 91 -15.36 -2.34 22.25
N ASN A 92 -15.15 -1.15 21.70
CA ASN A 92 -13.94 -0.37 21.93
C ASN A 92 -13.73 -0.06 23.43
N SER A 93 -14.81 0.08 24.20
CA SER A 93 -14.75 0.37 25.64
C SER A 93 -14.21 -0.80 26.50
N TYR A 94 -14.17 -2.01 25.94
CA TYR A 94 -13.73 -3.21 26.66
C TYR A 94 -12.25 -3.52 26.45
N GLY A 95 -11.73 -3.31 25.23
CA GLY A 95 -10.33 -3.60 24.90
C GLY A 95 -9.82 -2.98 23.60
N GLY A 96 -10.60 -2.12 22.93
CA GLY A 96 -10.18 -1.46 21.70
C GLY A 96 -9.65 -2.41 20.63
N GLU A 97 -8.42 -2.17 20.20
CA GLU A 97 -7.72 -2.95 19.17
C GLU A 97 -7.47 -4.41 19.57
N ASP A 98 -7.45 -4.74 20.86
CA ASP A 98 -7.23 -6.11 21.36
C ASP A 98 -8.49 -7.00 21.30
N VAL A 99 -9.65 -6.43 20.94
CA VAL A 99 -10.89 -7.18 20.79
C VAL A 99 -10.93 -7.88 19.44
N ALA A 100 -11.34 -9.15 19.42
CA ALA A 100 -11.43 -9.97 18.22
C ALA A 100 -12.83 -10.53 18.00
N LEU A 101 -13.36 -10.38 16.78
CA LEU A 101 -14.58 -11.04 16.33
C LEU A 101 -14.27 -12.51 16.00
N THR A 102 -14.18 -13.35 17.01
CA THR A 102 -13.75 -14.76 16.85
C THR A 102 -14.89 -15.61 16.30
N ALA A 103 -14.62 -16.43 15.29
CA ALA A 103 -15.62 -17.33 14.70
C ALA A 103 -16.29 -18.24 15.75
N LYS A 104 -17.61 -18.45 15.62
CA LYS A 104 -18.38 -19.38 16.46
C LYS A 104 -18.06 -20.85 16.19
N GLU A 105 -17.72 -21.15 14.95
CA GLU A 105 -17.41 -22.48 14.45
C GLU A 105 -15.97 -22.51 13.93
N ASP A 106 -15.38 -23.71 13.85
CA ASP A 106 -14.04 -23.87 13.30
C ASP A 106 -14.01 -23.45 11.81
N PRO A 107 -13.24 -22.42 11.42
CA PRO A 107 -13.26 -21.93 10.04
C PRO A 107 -12.84 -22.99 9.01
N LEU A 108 -12.07 -24.01 9.42
CA LEU A 108 -11.65 -25.10 8.55
C LEU A 108 -12.75 -26.12 8.22
N THR A 109 -13.92 -26.03 8.85
CA THR A 109 -15.10 -26.81 8.43
C THR A 109 -15.85 -26.14 7.29
N TYR A 110 -15.42 -24.92 6.88
CA TYR A 110 -16.02 -24.11 5.83
C TYR A 110 -17.54 -23.91 6.00
N PRO A 111 -17.98 -23.36 7.14
CA PRO A 111 -19.39 -23.07 7.36
C PRO A 111 -19.90 -22.10 6.29
N GLN A 112 -21.18 -22.20 5.93
CA GLN A 112 -21.74 -21.50 4.77
C GLN A 112 -21.51 -19.98 4.78
N TRP A 113 -21.50 -19.34 5.96
CA TRP A 113 -21.30 -17.88 6.10
C TRP A 113 -19.88 -17.42 5.74
N ILE A 114 -18.88 -18.33 5.76
CA ILE A 114 -17.50 -18.06 5.36
C ILE A 114 -17.36 -18.01 3.84
N LEU A 115 -18.23 -18.72 3.12
CA LEU A 115 -18.16 -18.85 1.65
C LEU A 115 -18.71 -17.61 0.91
N GLY A 116 -19.43 -16.72 1.61
CA GLY A 116 -20.04 -15.53 1.02
C GLY A 116 -21.15 -15.84 0.00
N GLU A 117 -21.46 -14.84 -0.84
CA GLU A 117 -22.48 -14.94 -1.89
C GLU A 117 -21.86 -14.54 -3.23
N ALA A 118 -22.01 -15.40 -4.24
CA ALA A 118 -21.53 -15.09 -5.58
C ALA A 118 -22.46 -14.07 -6.27
N PRO A 119 -21.93 -13.17 -7.10
CA PRO A 119 -22.76 -12.26 -7.90
C PRO A 119 -23.58 -13.02 -8.95
N ASP A 120 -24.71 -12.42 -9.34
CA ASP A 120 -25.52 -12.81 -10.48
C ASP A 120 -24.91 -12.34 -11.82
N ASP A 121 -25.57 -12.64 -12.94
CA ASP A 121 -25.10 -12.28 -14.30
C ASP A 121 -25.01 -10.76 -14.53
N SER A 122 -25.67 -9.95 -13.70
CA SER A 122 -25.56 -8.48 -13.74
C SER A 122 -24.41 -7.94 -12.89
N GLY A 123 -23.72 -8.83 -12.17
CA GLY A 123 -22.67 -8.50 -11.22
C GLY A 123 -23.18 -8.10 -9.84
N ARG A 124 -24.48 -8.24 -9.57
CA ARG A 124 -25.08 -7.86 -8.29
C ARG A 124 -25.08 -9.03 -7.32
N ILE A 125 -24.87 -8.75 -6.04
CA ILE A 125 -25.13 -9.70 -4.95
C ILE A 125 -26.44 -9.30 -4.28
N ALA A 126 -27.48 -10.11 -4.38
CA ALA A 126 -28.85 -9.68 -4.08
C ALA A 126 -29.18 -9.65 -2.58
N ASN A 127 -28.66 -10.61 -1.80
CA ASN A 127 -29.07 -10.84 -0.42
C ASN A 127 -28.01 -10.47 0.62
N SER A 128 -26.85 -9.97 0.16
CA SER A 128 -25.71 -9.59 1.00
C SER A 128 -25.25 -8.19 0.65
N VAL A 129 -24.72 -7.46 1.64
CA VAL A 129 -24.06 -6.16 1.47
C VAL A 129 -22.56 -6.29 1.82
N PRO A 130 -21.74 -6.77 0.87
CA PRO A 130 -20.32 -7.02 1.09
C PRO A 130 -19.41 -5.82 0.83
N CYS A 131 -19.98 -4.68 0.47
CA CYS A 131 -19.22 -3.48 0.12
C CYS A 131 -19.60 -2.28 0.99
N ALA A 132 -18.60 -1.46 1.29
CA ALA A 132 -18.80 -0.11 1.83
C ALA A 132 -18.07 0.90 0.94
N VAL A 133 -18.81 1.89 0.44
CA VAL A 133 -18.28 3.02 -0.32
C VAL A 133 -18.15 4.22 0.61
N ILE A 134 -16.91 4.69 0.81
CA ILE A 134 -16.62 5.83 1.68
C ILE A 134 -16.03 6.97 0.85
N LEU A 135 -16.70 8.12 0.84
CA LEU A 135 -16.24 9.33 0.17
C LEU A 135 -15.41 10.19 1.12
N VAL A 136 -14.20 10.53 0.69
CA VAL A 136 -13.31 11.44 1.39
C VAL A 136 -13.13 12.71 0.55
N GLU A 137 -13.80 13.78 0.97
CA GLU A 137 -13.72 15.11 0.34
C GLU A 137 -12.41 15.79 0.78
N LYS A 138 -11.46 15.95 -0.14
CA LYS A 138 -10.15 16.57 0.14
C LYS A 138 -10.19 18.09 -0.08
N SER A 139 -11.02 18.52 -1.02
CA SER A 139 -11.28 19.90 -1.39
C SER A 139 -12.67 19.97 -2.06
N ASP A 140 -13.12 21.16 -2.44
CA ASP A 140 -14.37 21.34 -3.19
C ASP A 140 -14.39 20.60 -4.55
N VAL A 141 -13.21 20.20 -5.06
CA VAL A 141 -13.06 19.58 -6.38
C VAL A 141 -12.43 18.19 -6.33
N ASP A 142 -11.68 17.85 -5.27
CA ASP A 142 -10.98 16.56 -5.17
C ASP A 142 -11.67 15.63 -4.17
N ILE A 143 -12.12 14.47 -4.67
CA ILE A 143 -12.78 13.44 -3.87
C ILE A 143 -12.07 12.11 -4.07
N ASP A 144 -11.74 11.42 -2.98
CA ASP A 144 -11.33 10.02 -3.00
C ASP A 144 -12.54 9.15 -2.66
N ALA A 145 -12.98 8.30 -3.59
CA ALA A 145 -13.99 7.29 -3.32
C ALA A 145 -13.32 5.95 -3.05
N PHE A 146 -13.47 5.44 -1.84
CA PHE A 146 -12.98 4.13 -1.44
C PHE A 146 -14.08 3.09 -1.60
N TYR A 147 -13.77 1.98 -2.26
CA TYR A 147 -14.66 0.83 -2.41
C TYR A 147 -14.07 -0.31 -1.61
N PHE A 148 -14.53 -0.47 -0.37
CA PHE A 148 -14.09 -1.56 0.51
C PHE A 148 -14.89 -2.82 0.20
N TYR A 149 -14.18 -3.93 0.09
CA TYR A 149 -14.69 -5.27 -0.17
C TYR A 149 -14.47 -6.11 1.07
N PHE A 150 -15.51 -6.80 1.50
CA PHE A 150 -15.45 -7.67 2.65
C PHE A 150 -15.60 -9.12 2.26
N TYR A 151 -14.72 -9.97 2.79
CA TYR A 151 -14.80 -11.42 2.70
C TYR A 151 -14.77 -11.98 4.12
N SER A 152 -15.59 -13.00 4.42
CA SER A 152 -15.61 -13.59 5.76
C SER A 152 -14.40 -14.44 6.07
N PHE A 153 -13.60 -14.78 5.06
CA PHE A 153 -12.40 -15.58 5.21
C PHE A 153 -11.43 -15.29 4.08
N ASN A 154 -10.17 -15.07 4.42
CA ASN A 154 -9.05 -15.05 3.48
C ASN A 154 -8.34 -16.40 3.58
N GLU A 155 -8.24 -17.11 2.46
CA GLU A 155 -7.35 -18.25 2.32
C GLU A 155 -6.01 -17.77 1.73
N GLY A 156 -4.97 -17.76 2.56
CA GLY A 156 -3.68 -17.25 2.14
C GLY A 156 -3.02 -18.13 1.07
N PRO A 157 -1.86 -17.72 0.52
CA PRO A 157 -1.23 -18.48 -0.55
C PRO A 157 -0.88 -19.90 -0.10
N ASN A 158 -1.08 -20.84 -1.02
CA ASN A 158 -0.60 -22.20 -0.89
C ASN A 158 0.93 -22.20 -0.86
N ILE A 159 1.54 -23.10 -0.08
CA ILE A 159 2.99 -23.17 0.00
C ILE A 159 3.67 -23.41 -1.37
N THR A 160 2.96 -24.04 -2.30
CA THR A 160 3.40 -24.28 -3.67
C THR A 160 3.52 -22.99 -4.51
N GLN A 161 2.94 -21.88 -4.05
CA GLN A 161 3.04 -20.55 -4.69
C GLN A 161 4.35 -19.82 -4.40
N VAL A 162 5.22 -20.40 -3.55
CA VAL A 162 6.56 -19.86 -3.30
C VAL A 162 7.45 -20.08 -4.52
N MET A 163 8.20 -19.06 -4.90
CA MET A 163 9.07 -19.05 -6.07
C MET A 163 10.37 -19.83 -5.87
N GLU A 164 10.91 -20.41 -6.95
CA GLU A 164 12.29 -20.91 -6.97
C GLU A 164 13.27 -19.75 -6.72
N PRO A 165 14.27 -19.91 -5.82
CA PRO A 165 14.64 -21.14 -5.10
C PRO A 165 14.14 -21.19 -3.65
N ILE A 166 13.38 -20.18 -3.21
CA ILE A 166 12.89 -20.09 -1.82
C ILE A 166 11.93 -21.24 -1.49
N ASN A 167 11.22 -21.77 -2.50
CA ASN A 167 10.39 -22.97 -2.36
C ASN A 167 11.13 -24.16 -1.74
N HIS A 168 12.43 -24.34 -2.02
CA HIS A 168 13.23 -25.42 -1.42
C HIS A 168 13.54 -25.21 0.07
N LEU A 169 13.44 -23.98 0.57
CA LEU A 169 13.66 -23.65 1.98
C LEU A 169 12.36 -23.75 2.80
N VAL A 170 11.23 -23.92 2.11
CA VAL A 170 9.89 -23.87 2.68
C VAL A 170 9.16 -25.22 2.52
N GLY A 171 9.46 -25.96 1.46
CA GLY A 171 8.91 -27.30 1.20
C GLY A 171 9.63 -28.39 1.99
N ASP A 172 9.25 -28.58 3.25
CA ASP A 172 9.39 -29.88 3.93
C ASP A 172 8.27 -30.82 3.42
N GLU A 173 8.50 -32.14 3.44
CA GLU A 173 7.54 -33.16 2.97
C GLU A 173 6.17 -33.04 3.69
N ASN A 174 6.17 -32.58 4.94
CA ASN A 174 4.95 -32.33 5.73
C ASN A 174 4.17 -31.07 5.30
N LEU A 175 4.87 -30.06 4.75
CA LEU A 175 4.28 -28.76 4.36
C LEU A 175 3.75 -28.77 2.93
N SER A 176 4.23 -29.66 2.06
CA SER A 176 3.79 -29.87 0.68
C SER A 176 2.35 -30.42 0.51
N SER A 177 1.55 -30.48 1.58
CA SER A 177 0.19 -31.04 1.61
C SER A 177 -0.90 -30.16 0.97
N GLY A 178 -0.53 -29.13 0.20
CA GLY A 178 -1.49 -28.15 -0.31
C GLY A 178 -2.01 -27.20 0.77
N MET A 179 -1.25 -27.00 1.84
CA MET A 179 -1.61 -26.11 2.94
C MET A 179 -1.45 -24.63 2.55
N HIS A 180 -2.40 -23.83 3.00
CA HIS A 180 -2.46 -22.38 2.78
C HIS A 180 -1.97 -21.64 4.03
N PHE A 181 -1.12 -20.63 3.85
CA PHE A 181 -0.49 -19.87 4.94
C PHE A 181 -0.93 -18.42 4.95
N GLY A 182 -1.13 -17.86 6.14
CA GLY A 182 -1.69 -16.53 6.33
C GLY A 182 -3.21 -16.47 6.25
N ASN A 183 -3.89 -17.59 6.44
CA ASN A 183 -5.34 -17.64 6.53
C ASN A 183 -5.82 -16.79 7.69
N HIS A 184 -6.97 -16.16 7.53
CA HIS A 184 -7.58 -15.42 8.62
C HIS A 184 -9.08 -15.27 8.38
N VAL A 185 -9.84 -15.30 9.49
CA VAL A 185 -11.27 -14.97 9.46
C VAL A 185 -11.39 -13.47 9.27
N GLY A 186 -12.35 -13.07 8.42
CA GLY A 186 -12.61 -11.72 7.96
C GLY A 186 -11.48 -11.13 7.13
N ASP A 187 -11.80 -10.32 6.15
CA ASP A 187 -10.81 -9.74 5.24
C ASP A 187 -11.37 -8.45 4.63
N TRP A 188 -10.51 -7.42 4.61
CA TRP A 188 -10.83 -6.09 4.11
C TRP A 188 -9.86 -5.70 3.02
N GLU A 189 -10.35 -5.76 1.79
CA GLU A 189 -9.66 -5.34 0.58
C GLU A 189 -10.33 -4.09 0.02
N HIS A 190 -9.66 -3.31 -0.83
CA HIS A 190 -10.26 -2.11 -1.40
C HIS A 190 -9.57 -1.59 -2.67
N ASN A 191 -10.37 -0.92 -3.48
CA ASN A 191 -9.88 0.05 -4.44
C ASN A 191 -10.18 1.47 -3.95
N MET A 192 -9.42 2.44 -4.43
CA MET A 192 -9.77 3.86 -4.28
C MET A 192 -9.66 4.54 -5.63
N VAL A 193 -10.67 5.29 -6.03
CA VAL A 193 -10.65 6.13 -7.23
C VAL A 193 -10.62 7.59 -6.80
N ARG A 194 -9.63 8.35 -7.30
CA ARG A 194 -9.54 9.78 -7.10
C ARG A 194 -10.24 10.51 -8.24
N PHE A 195 -11.10 11.45 -7.89
CA PHE A 195 -11.79 12.32 -8.81
C PHE A 195 -11.29 13.76 -8.66
N HIS A 196 -11.18 14.45 -9.78
CA HIS A 196 -11.00 15.89 -9.87
C HIS A 196 -12.17 16.47 -10.66
N ASN A 197 -12.98 17.30 -10.02
CA ASN A 197 -14.21 17.88 -10.58
C ASN A 197 -15.12 16.80 -11.22
N GLY A 198 -15.33 15.69 -10.50
CA GLY A 198 -16.13 14.53 -10.97
C GLY A 198 -15.48 13.66 -12.04
N THR A 199 -14.29 14.01 -12.55
CA THR A 199 -13.55 13.19 -13.53
C THR A 199 -12.52 12.32 -12.81
N PRO A 200 -12.47 11.01 -13.06
CA PRO A 200 -11.48 10.15 -12.42
C PRO A 200 -10.06 10.45 -12.96
N VAL A 201 -9.08 10.61 -12.06
CA VAL A 201 -7.69 10.95 -12.39
C VAL A 201 -6.68 9.90 -11.93
N GLY A 202 -7.10 8.95 -11.09
CA GLY A 202 -6.27 7.82 -10.70
C GLY A 202 -7.01 6.79 -9.88
N ILE A 203 -6.40 5.61 -9.78
CA ILE A 203 -6.92 4.47 -9.04
C ILE A 203 -5.82 3.82 -8.21
N TYR A 204 -6.19 3.32 -7.03
CA TYR A 204 -5.38 2.50 -6.16
C TYR A 204 -5.95 1.08 -6.09
N TYR A 205 -5.06 0.09 -6.10
CA TYR A 205 -5.36 -1.33 -5.93
C TYR A 205 -4.70 -1.82 -4.63
N SER A 206 -5.49 -2.26 -3.64
CA SER A 206 -4.95 -2.88 -2.42
C SER A 206 -4.32 -4.22 -2.71
N GLN A 207 -3.17 -4.49 -2.09
CA GLN A 207 -2.47 -5.76 -2.18
C GLN A 207 -1.96 -6.11 -0.79
N HIS A 208 -2.72 -6.96 -0.09
CA HIS A 208 -2.45 -7.37 1.27
C HIS A 208 -2.34 -6.15 2.20
N ILE A 209 -1.14 -5.88 2.72
CA ILE A 209 -0.85 -4.78 3.65
C ILE A 209 -0.57 -3.43 2.95
N ASP A 210 -0.32 -3.42 1.64
CA ASP A 210 0.01 -2.22 0.87
C ASP A 210 -0.80 -2.16 -0.45
N GLY A 211 -0.22 -1.66 -1.53
CA GLY A 211 -0.85 -1.63 -2.83
C GLY A 211 -0.15 -0.69 -3.80
N VAL A 212 -0.75 -0.54 -4.97
CA VAL A 212 -0.19 0.22 -6.09
C VAL A 212 -1.20 1.21 -6.63
N GLY A 213 -0.72 2.39 -7.03
CA GLY A 213 -1.53 3.45 -7.60
C GLY A 213 -1.14 3.73 -9.04
N PHE A 214 -2.14 3.93 -9.90
CA PHE A 214 -1.99 4.26 -11.31
C PHE A 214 -2.75 5.53 -11.65
N LYS A 215 -2.25 6.28 -12.63
CA LYS A 215 -3.06 7.33 -13.27
C LYS A 215 -4.21 6.70 -14.05
N TRP A 216 -5.29 7.44 -14.23
CA TRP A 216 -6.47 6.94 -14.92
C TRP A 216 -6.28 6.66 -16.41
N ASP A 217 -5.23 7.20 -17.03
CA ASP A 217 -4.85 6.97 -18.42
C ASP A 217 -3.65 6.02 -18.57
N ASP A 218 -3.24 5.36 -17.49
CA ASP A 218 -2.11 4.43 -17.51
C ASP A 218 -2.43 3.19 -18.36
N SER A 219 -1.52 2.76 -19.23
CA SER A 219 -1.72 1.59 -20.10
C SER A 219 -1.86 0.27 -19.33
N THR A 220 -1.48 0.25 -18.06
CA THR A 220 -1.53 -0.94 -17.21
C THR A 220 -2.94 -1.24 -16.71
N ILE A 221 -3.82 -0.22 -16.67
CA ILE A 221 -5.20 -0.39 -16.23
C ILE A 221 -6.10 -0.61 -17.45
N ASN A 222 -7.05 -1.54 -17.30
CA ASN A 222 -8.08 -1.78 -18.30
C ASN A 222 -9.37 -1.07 -17.87
N ILE A 223 -9.96 -0.27 -18.76
CA ILE A 223 -11.20 0.47 -18.49
C ILE A 223 -12.24 0.03 -19.52
N THR A 224 -13.38 -0.46 -19.02
CA THR A 224 -14.53 -0.87 -19.83
C THR A 224 -15.72 -0.02 -19.42
N ASP A 225 -16.38 0.64 -20.38
CA ASP A 225 -17.54 1.50 -20.14
C ASP A 225 -17.31 2.56 -19.05
N GLY A 226 -16.09 3.12 -19.02
CA GLY A 226 -15.69 4.12 -18.01
C GLY A 226 -15.35 3.54 -16.64
N ARG A 227 -15.41 2.21 -16.46
CA ARG A 227 -15.16 1.53 -15.19
C ARG A 227 -13.85 0.74 -15.22
N PRO A 228 -12.98 0.87 -14.22
CA PRO A 228 -11.72 0.15 -14.18
C PRO A 228 -11.97 -1.32 -13.84
N ILE A 229 -11.28 -2.21 -14.55
CA ILE A 229 -11.28 -3.64 -14.28
C ILE A 229 -10.25 -3.94 -13.17
N VAL A 230 -10.66 -4.81 -12.26
CA VAL A 230 -9.88 -5.32 -11.14
C VAL A 230 -9.95 -6.84 -11.19
N TYR A 231 -8.84 -7.49 -10.91
CA TYR A 231 -8.79 -8.93 -10.74
C TYR A 231 -8.47 -9.24 -9.28
N SER A 232 -9.42 -9.89 -8.60
CA SER A 232 -9.23 -10.37 -7.23
C SER A 232 -8.43 -11.67 -7.26
N ALA A 233 -7.40 -11.75 -6.44
CA ALA A 233 -6.56 -12.94 -6.32
C ALA A 233 -7.30 -14.10 -5.63
N LEU A 234 -7.04 -15.32 -6.09
CA LEU A 234 -7.55 -16.55 -5.48
C LEU A 234 -7.21 -16.63 -3.98
N GLY A 235 -8.24 -16.66 -3.14
CA GLY A 235 -8.19 -16.85 -1.69
C GLY A 235 -7.71 -15.64 -0.88
N SER A 236 -6.68 -14.94 -1.37
CA SER A 236 -6.11 -13.76 -0.69
C SER A 236 -6.82 -12.45 -1.01
N HIS A 237 -7.64 -12.44 -2.05
CA HIS A 237 -8.44 -11.30 -2.52
C HIS A 237 -7.68 -9.99 -2.83
N ALA A 238 -6.35 -10.03 -2.82
CA ALA A 238 -5.53 -8.91 -3.25
C ALA A 238 -5.92 -8.47 -4.66
N ASN A 239 -5.99 -7.16 -4.88
CA ASN A 239 -6.54 -6.56 -6.08
C ASN A 239 -5.42 -6.20 -7.06
N TYR A 240 -5.59 -6.63 -8.31
CA TYR A 240 -4.60 -6.40 -9.36
C TYR A 240 -5.24 -5.81 -10.62
N PRO A 241 -4.49 -4.99 -11.38
CA PRO A 241 -4.98 -4.43 -12.65
C PRO A 241 -4.92 -5.44 -13.80
N GLN A 242 -4.27 -6.59 -13.61
CA GLN A 242 -4.03 -7.60 -14.63
C GLN A 242 -4.25 -9.02 -14.09
N ARG A 243 -4.67 -9.91 -14.97
CA ARG A 243 -4.73 -11.37 -14.73
C ARG A 243 -3.33 -12.01 -14.71
N GLY A 244 -3.29 -13.30 -14.37
CA GLY A 244 -2.10 -14.13 -14.34
C GLY A 244 -1.39 -14.09 -12.99
N HIS A 245 -0.10 -14.37 -13.00
CA HIS A 245 0.72 -14.42 -11.80
C HIS A 245 1.15 -13.01 -11.38
N GLN A 246 0.85 -12.65 -10.14
CA GLN A 246 1.18 -11.35 -9.57
C GLN A 246 2.15 -11.53 -8.41
N ILE A 247 3.29 -10.83 -8.43
CA ILE A 247 4.31 -11.01 -7.40
C ILE A 247 3.81 -10.43 -6.08
N HIS A 248 3.72 -11.30 -5.08
CA HIS A 248 3.38 -11.00 -3.69
C HIS A 248 4.63 -11.17 -2.82
N ASN A 249 4.96 -10.14 -2.02
CA ASN A 249 6.04 -10.15 -1.01
C ASN A 249 7.37 -10.75 -1.53
N ALA A 250 7.73 -10.39 -2.77
CA ALA A 250 8.98 -10.71 -3.48
C ALA A 250 9.28 -12.17 -3.81
N ALA A 251 8.60 -13.15 -3.20
CA ALA A 251 8.90 -14.56 -3.38
C ALA A 251 7.65 -15.46 -3.45
N MET A 252 6.46 -14.89 -3.52
CA MET A 252 5.20 -15.62 -3.70
C MET A 252 4.45 -15.04 -4.90
N PHE A 253 3.54 -15.83 -5.46
CA PHE A 253 2.60 -15.35 -6.47
C PHE A 253 1.18 -15.40 -5.93
N ASP A 254 0.42 -14.36 -6.23
CA ASP A 254 -1.04 -14.42 -6.27
C ASP A 254 -1.50 -14.77 -7.69
N TYR A 255 -2.64 -15.46 -7.79
CA TYR A 255 -3.23 -15.86 -9.07
C TYR A 255 -4.54 -15.12 -9.29
N CYS A 256 -4.63 -14.47 -10.45
CA CYS A 256 -5.77 -13.66 -10.84
C CYS A 256 -6.31 -14.16 -12.18
N ASP A 257 -7.62 -14.36 -12.31
CA ASP A 257 -8.25 -14.76 -13.57
C ASP A 257 -9.72 -14.30 -13.66
N GLU A 258 -10.32 -14.46 -14.83
CA GLU A 258 -11.68 -14.04 -15.17
C GLU A 258 -12.70 -15.12 -14.81
N GLY A 259 -13.26 -15.04 -13.59
CA GLY A 259 -14.37 -15.88 -13.16
C GLY A 259 -15.71 -15.15 -13.24
N LYS A 260 -16.28 -14.82 -12.08
CA LYS A 260 -17.53 -14.06 -12.03
C LYS A 260 -17.25 -12.56 -11.93
N LEU A 261 -17.90 -11.77 -12.78
CA LEU A 261 -17.80 -10.32 -12.71
C LEU A 261 -18.70 -9.81 -11.59
N TRP A 262 -18.11 -9.09 -10.64
CA TRP A 262 -18.81 -8.46 -9.53
C TRP A 262 -18.80 -6.94 -9.70
N ASN A 263 -19.95 -6.32 -9.42
CA ASN A 263 -20.13 -4.88 -9.31
C ASN A 263 -20.38 -4.52 -7.83
N PRO A 264 -19.32 -4.18 -7.06
CA PRO A 264 -19.44 -3.89 -5.64
C PRO A 264 -20.42 -2.76 -5.31
N ALA A 265 -20.48 -1.75 -6.18
CA ALA A 265 -21.27 -0.54 -5.94
C ALA A 265 -22.79 -0.78 -5.92
N GLN A 266 -23.29 -1.87 -6.53
CA GLN A 266 -24.72 -2.21 -6.53
C GLN A 266 -25.22 -2.77 -5.19
N SER A 267 -24.31 -3.29 -4.36
CA SER A 267 -24.62 -3.91 -3.07
C SER A 267 -23.70 -3.35 -2.00
N ALA A 268 -23.79 -2.03 -1.78
CA ALA A 268 -22.91 -1.31 -0.89
C ALA A 268 -23.65 -0.37 0.07
N TYR A 269 -23.08 -0.23 1.26
CA TYR A 269 -23.37 0.92 2.13
C TYR A 269 -22.59 2.14 1.65
N TYR A 270 -23.22 3.32 1.64
CA TYR A 270 -22.60 4.55 1.18
C TYR A 270 -22.43 5.53 2.33
N TYR A 271 -21.25 6.14 2.42
CA TYR A 271 -20.90 7.07 3.48
C TYR A 271 -20.10 8.27 2.99
N ARG A 272 -20.28 9.39 3.68
CA ARG A 272 -19.33 10.52 3.68
C ARG A 272 -18.45 10.42 4.92
N PHE A 273 -17.15 10.59 4.75
CA PHE A 273 -16.18 10.59 5.84
C PHE A 273 -15.87 12.01 6.32
N ASN A 274 -15.87 12.21 7.63
CA ASN A 274 -15.42 13.44 8.26
C ASN A 274 -13.99 13.26 8.80
N PRO A 275 -12.98 13.96 8.25
CA PRO A 275 -11.59 13.81 8.67
C PRO A 275 -11.29 14.39 10.06
N ASP A 276 -12.07 15.37 10.55
CA ASP A 276 -11.84 16.03 11.83
C ASP A 276 -12.29 15.17 13.01
N SER A 277 -13.47 14.57 12.90
CA SER A 277 -14.01 13.64 13.91
C SER A 277 -13.60 12.18 13.67
N PHE A 278 -13.08 11.87 12.48
CA PHE A 278 -12.77 10.51 12.04
C PHE A 278 -13.99 9.57 12.10
N THR A 279 -15.14 10.08 11.68
CA THR A 279 -16.43 9.37 11.66
C THR A 279 -17.01 9.31 10.25
N ILE A 280 -17.98 8.43 10.05
CA ILE A 280 -18.74 8.34 8.80
C ILE A 280 -20.20 8.76 9.01
N THR A 281 -20.80 9.34 7.98
CA THR A 281 -22.22 9.68 7.93
C THR A 281 -22.85 8.93 6.75
N PRO A 282 -23.96 8.19 6.94
CA PRO A 282 -24.62 7.47 5.85
C PRO A 282 -25.16 8.45 4.82
N ILE A 283 -25.01 8.13 3.53
CA ILE A 283 -25.52 8.94 2.42
C ILE A 283 -26.36 8.07 1.47
N ILE A 284 -27.25 8.69 0.70
CA ILE A 284 -28.14 8.03 -0.24
C ILE A 284 -27.32 7.41 -1.38
N SER A 285 -27.62 6.14 -1.67
CA SER A 285 -27.03 5.39 -2.77
C SER A 285 -27.30 6.06 -4.12
N PRO A 286 -26.33 6.10 -5.05
CA PRO A 286 -26.56 6.61 -6.40
C PRO A 286 -27.55 5.71 -7.17
N PHE A 287 -27.70 4.44 -6.78
CA PHE A 287 -28.62 3.47 -7.38
C PHE A 287 -30.09 3.60 -6.90
N GLU A 288 -30.35 4.46 -5.91
CA GLU A 288 -31.70 4.75 -5.42
C GLU A 288 -32.02 6.25 -5.49
N PRO A 289 -32.09 6.84 -6.72
CA PRO A 289 -32.22 8.28 -6.89
C PRO A 289 -33.52 8.88 -6.33
N SER A 290 -34.54 8.05 -6.11
CA SER A 290 -35.83 8.47 -5.53
C SER A 290 -35.86 8.43 -4.00
N SER A 291 -34.85 7.85 -3.35
CA SER A 291 -34.78 7.78 -1.89
C SER A 291 -34.48 9.18 -1.32
N THR A 292 -35.18 9.53 -0.24
CA THR A 292 -35.02 10.83 0.45
C THR A 292 -34.09 10.74 1.65
N GLU A 293 -33.81 9.54 2.14
CA GLU A 293 -32.95 9.26 3.30
C GLU A 293 -32.12 8.00 3.03
N PRO A 294 -30.94 7.84 3.66
CA PRO A 294 -30.19 6.60 3.62
C PRO A 294 -30.99 5.43 4.19
N VAL A 295 -30.82 4.23 3.61
CA VAL A 295 -31.61 3.04 3.96
C VAL A 295 -31.39 2.60 5.42
N GLN A 296 -30.15 2.69 5.92
CA GLN A 296 -29.75 2.22 7.25
C GLN A 296 -28.71 3.17 7.87
N ASN A 297 -28.85 3.45 9.17
CA ASN A 297 -27.90 4.26 9.93
C ASN A 297 -26.87 3.39 10.65
N TYR A 298 -26.03 2.70 9.88
CA TYR A 298 -24.96 1.86 10.41
C TYR A 298 -23.62 2.56 10.32
N THR A 299 -23.19 3.20 11.40
CA THR A 299 -21.89 3.89 11.47
C THR A 299 -20.92 3.21 12.45
N SER A 300 -21.45 2.54 13.47
CA SER A 300 -20.67 1.97 14.57
C SER A 300 -19.68 0.89 14.13
N TRP A 301 -19.97 0.16 13.04
CA TRP A 301 -19.03 -0.80 12.46
C TRP A 301 -17.70 -0.18 12.03
N PHE A 302 -17.70 1.09 11.60
CA PHE A 302 -16.50 1.82 11.23
C PHE A 302 -15.73 2.35 12.45
N ASP A 303 -16.45 2.57 13.56
CA ASP A 303 -15.84 2.99 14.82
C ASP A 303 -15.12 1.83 15.49
N PHE A 304 -15.52 0.59 15.26
CA PHE A 304 -14.86 -0.60 15.81
C PHE A 304 -13.37 -0.66 15.43
N THR A 305 -12.53 -0.73 16.46
CA THR A 305 -11.06 -0.69 16.32
C THR A 305 -10.41 -2.07 16.36
N GLY A 306 -11.12 -3.10 16.81
CA GLY A 306 -10.59 -4.45 16.96
C GLY A 306 -10.39 -5.20 15.64
N HIS A 307 -10.11 -6.50 15.79
CA HIS A 307 -9.89 -7.45 14.72
C HIS A 307 -11.23 -8.00 14.19
N TRP A 308 -11.43 -7.90 12.88
CA TRP A 308 -12.52 -8.54 12.15
C TRP A 308 -12.17 -10.01 11.92
N GLY A 309 -12.07 -10.79 12.99
CA GLY A 309 -11.71 -12.20 12.95
C GLY A 309 -11.01 -12.68 14.20
N ASP A 310 -10.67 -13.96 14.21
CA ASP A 310 -9.89 -14.61 15.26
C ASP A 310 -8.53 -13.93 15.48
N ILE A 311 -7.99 -14.00 16.71
CA ILE A 311 -6.56 -13.77 16.95
C ILE A 311 -5.78 -14.99 16.48
N SER A 312 -4.58 -14.76 15.93
CA SER A 312 -3.66 -15.83 15.50
C SER A 312 -3.53 -16.92 16.56
N TYR A 313 -3.76 -18.16 16.15
CA TYR A 313 -3.70 -19.31 17.04
C TYR A 313 -2.29 -19.53 17.60
N PRO A 314 -2.17 -20.02 18.84
CA PRO A 314 -0.89 -20.40 19.41
C PRO A 314 -0.29 -21.59 18.63
N ASP A 315 1.04 -21.73 18.62
CA ASP A 315 1.71 -22.85 17.91
C ASP A 315 1.34 -24.24 18.48
N SER A 316 0.70 -24.30 19.66
CA SER A 316 0.16 -25.53 20.24
C SER A 316 -1.23 -25.91 19.73
N ASP A 317 -1.94 -25.03 19.03
CA ASP A 317 -3.26 -25.34 18.44
C ASP A 317 -3.07 -26.32 17.26
N PRO A 318 -3.83 -27.43 17.20
CA PRO A 318 -3.68 -28.42 16.13
C PRO A 318 -4.01 -27.89 14.72
N ARG A 319 -4.68 -26.74 14.61
CA ARG A 319 -4.97 -26.06 13.34
C ARG A 319 -3.84 -25.13 12.93
N GLN A 320 -2.90 -24.84 13.81
CA GLN A 320 -1.80 -23.93 13.56
C GLN A 320 -0.56 -24.68 13.10
N GLU A 321 0.04 -24.18 12.02
CA GLU A 321 1.34 -24.64 11.52
C GLU A 321 2.20 -23.41 11.23
N THR A 322 3.49 -23.50 11.49
CA THR A 322 4.40 -22.36 11.31
C THR A 322 5.59 -22.81 10.48
N VAL A 323 5.79 -22.17 9.31
CA VAL A 323 6.91 -22.46 8.42
C VAL A 323 8.23 -22.21 9.16
N PRO A 324 9.10 -23.22 9.30
CA PRO A 324 10.41 -23.06 9.94
C PRO A 324 11.24 -21.95 9.30
N HIS A 325 12.07 -21.27 10.10
CA HIS A 325 12.98 -20.18 9.71
C HIS A 325 12.32 -18.87 9.25
N PHE A 326 11.20 -18.93 8.53
CA PHE A 326 10.45 -17.78 8.06
C PHE A 326 9.40 -17.31 9.07
N GLY A 327 8.85 -18.22 9.89
CA GLY A 327 7.84 -17.89 10.89
C GLY A 327 6.48 -17.55 10.27
N LEU A 328 6.22 -18.03 9.04
CA LEU A 328 4.93 -17.82 8.38
C LEU A 328 3.90 -18.74 9.03
N LYS A 329 2.91 -18.13 9.65
CA LYS A 329 1.83 -18.83 10.34
C LYS A 329 0.75 -19.28 9.36
N ARG A 330 0.14 -20.42 9.64
CA ARG A 330 -1.05 -20.89 8.93
C ARG A 330 -2.23 -19.96 9.18
N PHE A 331 -2.49 -19.61 10.44
CA PHE A 331 -3.53 -18.65 10.83
C PHE A 331 -2.92 -17.36 11.41
N ASN A 332 -3.25 -16.24 10.77
CA ASN A 332 -2.99 -14.90 11.26
C ASN A 332 -4.23 -14.33 11.96
N SER A 333 -4.04 -13.24 12.70
CA SER A 333 -5.17 -12.49 13.23
C SER A 333 -5.96 -11.85 12.09
N GLY A 334 -7.29 -11.80 12.20
CA GLY A 334 -8.14 -11.03 11.28
C GLY A 334 -7.70 -9.55 11.23
N PRO A 335 -7.89 -8.84 10.12
CA PRO A 335 -7.44 -7.46 9.99
C PRO A 335 -8.31 -6.53 10.85
N ASN A 336 -7.78 -5.34 11.15
CA ASN A 336 -8.63 -4.25 11.59
C ASN A 336 -9.46 -3.68 10.43
N GLY A 337 -10.48 -2.89 10.75
CA GLY A 337 -11.42 -2.37 9.75
C GLY A 337 -10.88 -1.24 8.84
N PRO A 338 -11.71 -0.76 7.89
CA PRO A 338 -11.38 0.28 6.92
C PRO A 338 -10.80 1.57 7.49
N ARG A 339 -11.13 1.89 8.75
CA ARG A 339 -10.60 3.05 9.49
C ARG A 339 -9.06 3.08 9.53
N PHE A 340 -8.39 1.93 9.42
CA PHE A 340 -6.92 1.80 9.42
C PHE A 340 -6.29 1.84 8.01
N LYS A 341 -7.09 2.03 6.94
CA LYS A 341 -6.64 1.95 5.53
C LYS A 341 -6.24 3.31 4.93
N HIS A 342 -5.74 4.23 5.77
CA HIS A 342 -5.15 5.52 5.36
C HIS A 342 -6.08 6.38 4.48
N LEU A 343 -7.27 6.68 5.01
CA LEU A 343 -8.30 7.44 4.29
C LEU A 343 -7.85 8.87 3.91
N VAL A 344 -7.06 9.53 4.78
CA VAL A 344 -6.62 10.93 4.61
C VAL A 344 -5.25 11.04 3.91
N ARG A 345 -4.91 10.09 3.03
CA ARG A 345 -3.65 10.06 2.27
C ARG A 345 -3.51 11.26 1.31
N LYS A 346 -2.30 11.77 1.07
CA LYS A 346 -2.06 12.86 0.09
C LYS A 346 -2.08 12.37 -1.34
N GLY A 347 -1.40 11.26 -1.61
CA GLY A 347 -1.31 10.65 -2.94
C GLY A 347 -2.41 9.62 -3.21
N LEU A 348 -2.28 8.89 -4.32
CA LEU A 348 -3.07 7.68 -4.57
C LEU A 348 -2.66 6.55 -3.62
N VAL A 349 -1.36 6.44 -3.38
CA VAL A 349 -0.74 5.49 -2.45
C VAL A 349 -0.59 6.09 -1.06
N ARG A 350 -0.21 5.26 -0.08
CA ARG A 350 0.04 5.67 1.30
C ARG A 350 1.18 6.69 1.37
N ASP A 351 1.08 7.64 2.28
CA ASP A 351 2.07 8.71 2.45
C ASP A 351 3.41 8.20 3.01
N HIS A 352 3.38 7.08 3.71
CA HIS A 352 4.54 6.40 4.23
C HIS A 352 4.59 4.99 3.64
N ALA A 353 5.73 4.67 3.03
CA ALA A 353 6.00 3.33 2.56
C ALA A 353 5.93 2.33 3.72
N ARG A 354 5.48 1.11 3.42
CA ARG A 354 5.50 0.00 4.37
C ARG A 354 6.93 -0.22 4.89
N LYS A 355 7.05 -0.40 6.21
CA LYS A 355 8.30 -0.85 6.82
C LYS A 355 8.50 -2.33 6.50
N MET A 356 9.46 -2.65 5.65
CA MET A 356 9.86 -4.03 5.39
C MET A 356 10.75 -4.57 6.52
N GLY A 357 10.48 -5.79 6.96
CA GLY A 357 11.35 -6.49 7.90
C GLY A 357 12.68 -6.88 7.24
N TRP A 358 13.73 -7.07 8.04
CA TRP A 358 15.06 -7.43 7.52
C TRP A 358 15.04 -8.74 6.70
N LYS A 359 14.25 -9.73 7.10
CA LYS A 359 14.10 -11.02 6.41
C LYS A 359 13.50 -10.83 5.02
N GLU A 360 12.39 -10.10 4.96
CA GLU A 360 11.69 -9.79 3.72
C GLU A 360 12.58 -8.99 2.76
N TRP A 361 13.28 -7.97 3.27
CA TRP A 361 14.25 -7.22 2.49
C TRP A 361 15.36 -8.11 1.94
N ALA A 362 15.93 -9.01 2.77
CA ALA A 362 16.96 -9.94 2.35
C ALA A 362 16.47 -10.91 1.27
N VAL A 363 15.26 -11.45 1.42
CA VAL A 363 14.60 -12.28 0.40
C VAL A 363 14.41 -11.48 -0.90
N GLY A 364 13.93 -10.24 -0.82
CA GLY A 364 13.76 -9.38 -2.01
C GLY A 364 15.06 -9.10 -2.75
N VAL A 365 16.14 -8.78 -2.02
CA VAL A 365 17.48 -8.60 -2.61
C VAL A 365 17.94 -9.90 -3.27
N PHE A 366 17.81 -11.02 -2.59
CA PHE A 366 18.20 -12.32 -3.13
C PHE A 366 17.40 -12.69 -4.39
N MET A 367 16.07 -12.55 -4.35
CA MET A 367 15.19 -12.87 -5.48
C MET A 367 15.43 -11.97 -6.69
N SER A 368 15.74 -10.69 -6.49
CA SER A 368 16.06 -9.78 -7.61
C SER A 368 17.37 -10.14 -8.31
N TRP A 369 18.35 -10.67 -7.58
CA TRP A 369 19.64 -11.10 -8.14
C TRP A 369 19.60 -12.53 -8.67
N TYR A 370 18.64 -13.34 -8.23
CA TYR A 370 18.61 -14.77 -8.53
C TYR A 370 18.63 -15.08 -10.03
N PRO A 371 17.70 -14.54 -10.86
CA PRO A 371 17.63 -14.85 -12.28
C PRO A 371 18.88 -14.46 -13.07
N CYS A 372 19.50 -13.33 -12.74
CA CYS A 372 20.64 -12.79 -13.50
C CYS A 372 21.98 -13.39 -13.07
N CYS A 373 22.15 -13.63 -11.78
CA CYS A 373 23.48 -13.56 -11.17
C CYS A 373 23.77 -14.74 -10.24
N ILE A 374 22.74 -15.43 -9.73
CA ILE A 374 22.87 -16.52 -8.74
C ILE A 374 22.39 -17.86 -9.30
N ARG A 375 21.59 -17.88 -10.38
CA ARG A 375 21.07 -19.14 -10.95
C ARG A 375 22.14 -19.95 -11.69
N GLY A 376 22.44 -21.16 -11.18
CA GLY A 376 23.33 -22.14 -11.81
C GLY A 376 24.78 -21.65 -11.93
N TRP A 377 25.41 -21.85 -13.10
CA TRP A 377 26.81 -21.48 -13.33
C TRP A 377 27.08 -19.97 -13.22
N ARG A 378 26.02 -19.14 -13.33
CA ARG A 378 26.11 -17.68 -13.21
C ARG A 378 26.56 -17.25 -11.82
N LEU A 379 26.26 -18.04 -10.78
CA LEU A 379 26.75 -17.80 -9.42
C LEU A 379 28.27 -17.72 -9.36
N TRP A 380 28.94 -18.75 -9.89
CA TRP A 380 30.40 -18.85 -9.87
C TRP A 380 31.05 -17.73 -10.68
N ARG A 381 30.45 -17.36 -11.81
CA ARG A 381 30.88 -16.19 -12.60
C ARG A 381 30.73 -14.90 -11.81
N SER A 382 29.60 -14.66 -11.17
CA SER A 382 29.34 -13.46 -10.37
C SER A 382 30.27 -13.37 -9.15
N LEU A 383 30.49 -14.48 -8.45
CA LEU A 383 31.45 -14.56 -7.34
C LEU A 383 32.88 -14.27 -7.80
N GLY A 384 33.28 -14.79 -8.96
CA GLY A 384 34.57 -14.46 -9.56
C GLY A 384 34.73 -12.97 -9.86
N ILE A 385 33.70 -12.34 -10.45
CA ILE A 385 33.69 -10.89 -10.72
C ILE A 385 33.76 -10.10 -9.41
N MET A 386 32.95 -10.45 -8.41
CA MET A 386 32.97 -9.78 -7.10
C MET A 386 34.31 -9.93 -6.40
N ALA A 387 34.95 -11.10 -6.46
CA ALA A 387 36.28 -11.31 -5.88
C ALA A 387 37.34 -10.42 -6.54
N VAL A 388 37.29 -10.25 -7.87
CA VAL A 388 38.18 -9.33 -8.60
C VAL A 388 37.90 -7.88 -8.23
N MET A 389 36.62 -7.48 -8.16
CA MET A 389 36.23 -6.12 -7.75
C MET A 389 36.64 -5.79 -6.31
N MET A 390 36.45 -6.73 -5.39
CA MET A 390 36.89 -6.58 -3.99
C MET A 390 38.41 -6.50 -3.88
N SER A 391 39.14 -7.34 -4.63
CA SER A 391 40.60 -7.32 -4.63
C SER A 391 41.13 -6.01 -5.19
N THR A 392 40.57 -5.52 -6.30
CA THR A 392 40.96 -4.23 -6.91
C THR A 392 40.62 -3.06 -5.99
N PHE A 393 39.47 -3.08 -5.31
CA PHE A 393 39.10 -2.07 -4.31
C PHE A 393 40.07 -2.06 -3.13
N ILE A 394 40.38 -3.22 -2.55
CA ILE A 394 41.35 -3.33 -1.44
C ILE A 394 42.72 -2.80 -1.89
N LEU A 395 43.18 -3.16 -3.08
CA LEU A 395 44.45 -2.66 -3.63
C LEU A 395 44.43 -1.14 -3.82
N ALA A 396 43.32 -0.57 -4.30
CA ALA A 396 43.15 0.87 -4.44
C ALA A 396 43.18 1.58 -3.09
N VAL A 397 42.52 1.03 -2.06
CA VAL A 397 42.56 1.56 -0.69
C VAL A 397 43.97 1.49 -0.11
N VAL A 398 44.66 0.34 -0.24
CA VAL A 398 46.04 0.18 0.22
C VAL A 398 46.98 1.15 -0.49
N TYR A 399 46.83 1.30 -1.81
CA TYR A 399 47.58 2.26 -2.60
C TYR A 399 47.28 3.70 -2.15
N GLY A 400 46.02 4.04 -1.90
CA GLY A 400 45.59 5.33 -1.37
C GLY A 400 46.22 5.64 -0.01
N ILE A 401 46.18 4.69 0.93
CA ILE A 401 46.80 4.82 2.27
C ILE A 401 48.32 4.97 2.15
N ARG A 402 48.97 4.17 1.31
CA ARG A 402 50.43 4.27 1.07
C ARG A 402 50.77 5.64 0.49
N ARG A 403 50.02 6.11 -0.50
CA ARG A 403 50.19 7.43 -1.12
C ARG A 403 50.01 8.55 -0.11
N LEU A 404 48.98 8.47 0.74
CA LEU A 404 48.72 9.43 1.81
C LEU A 404 49.86 9.45 2.85
N LYS A 405 50.38 8.27 3.22
CA LYS A 405 51.52 8.15 4.14
C LYS A 405 52.79 8.75 3.56
N THR A 406 53.12 8.46 2.30
CA THR A 406 54.26 9.09 1.62
C THR A 406 54.08 10.59 1.45
N TRP A 407 52.85 11.06 1.19
CA TRP A 407 52.56 12.50 1.11
C TRP A 407 52.72 13.19 2.48
N ARG A 408 52.23 12.58 3.56
CA ARG A 408 52.47 13.05 4.94
C ARG A 408 53.94 13.06 5.31
N GLN A 409 54.70 12.02 4.96
CA GLN A 409 56.14 11.99 5.18
C GLN A 409 56.84 13.09 4.40
N ARG A 410 56.50 13.33 3.13
CA ARG A 410 57.03 14.46 2.36
C ARG A 410 56.71 15.79 3.02
N GLN A 411 55.49 16.00 3.50
CA GLN A 411 55.12 17.21 4.23
C GLN A 411 55.94 17.41 5.52
N VAL A 412 56.24 16.33 6.26
CA VAL A 412 57.12 16.36 7.44
C VAL A 412 58.57 16.67 7.04
N TYR A 413 59.10 16.04 5.99
CA TYR A 413 60.44 16.36 5.47
C TYR A 413 60.54 17.81 4.97
N THR A 414 59.50 18.34 4.33
CA THR A 414 59.49 19.75 3.90
C THR A 414 59.43 20.70 5.11
N ARG A 415 58.70 20.35 6.18
CA ARG A 415 58.71 21.13 7.43
C ARG A 415 60.08 21.09 8.12
N LEU A 416 60.65 19.90 8.31
CA LEU A 416 61.99 19.74 8.91
C LEU A 416 63.07 20.45 8.09
N LYS A 417 62.99 20.42 6.75
CA LYS A 417 63.94 21.15 5.90
C LYS A 417 63.77 22.68 6.04
N ASN A 418 62.55 23.18 6.19
CA ASN A 418 62.32 24.60 6.46
C ASN A 418 62.80 25.00 7.87
N ASP A 419 62.61 24.13 8.86
CA ASP A 419 63.06 24.36 10.23
C ASP A 419 64.60 24.28 10.33
N ASP A 420 65.26 23.34 9.65
CA ASP A 420 66.73 23.28 9.53
C ASP A 420 67.30 24.52 8.82
N ILE A 421 66.63 25.01 7.77
CA ILE A 421 67.02 26.28 7.11
C ILE A 421 66.90 27.45 8.09
N GLN A 422 65.83 27.52 8.89
CA GLN A 422 65.66 28.55 9.92
C GLN A 422 66.69 28.42 11.06
N MET A 423 67.01 27.19 11.49
CA MET A 423 68.01 26.96 12.54
C MET A 423 69.43 27.25 12.06
N GLU A 424 69.75 27.02 10.79
CA GLU A 424 71.04 27.41 10.21
C GLU A 424 71.14 28.93 10.01
N GLU A 425 70.02 29.60 9.71
CA GLU A 425 69.92 31.06 9.66
C GLU A 425 70.09 31.67 11.07
N LEU A 426 69.44 31.07 12.09
CA LEU A 426 69.61 31.43 13.50
C LEU A 426 71.01 31.12 14.04
N ARG A 427 71.62 29.97 13.66
CA ARG A 427 72.99 29.62 14.04
C ARG A 427 74.00 30.58 13.43
N ARG A 428 73.74 31.07 12.21
CA ARG A 428 74.55 32.13 11.57
C ARG A 428 74.38 33.48 12.29
N GLU A 429 73.22 33.78 12.84
CA GLU A 429 73.01 34.93 13.74
C GLU A 429 73.65 34.71 15.14
N GLU A 430 73.70 33.49 15.64
CA GLU A 430 74.25 33.15 16.96
C GLU A 430 75.79 33.08 16.95
N GLU A 431 76.43 32.60 15.88
CA GLU A 431 77.88 32.74 15.66
C GLU A 431 78.31 34.21 15.48
N PHE A 432 77.39 35.09 15.05
CA PHE A 432 77.61 36.54 15.08
C PHE A 432 77.53 37.12 16.51
N LEU A 433 76.92 36.42 17.48
CA LEU A 433 76.69 36.87 18.86
C LEU A 433 77.60 36.21 19.92
N ILE A 434 77.97 34.93 19.80
CA ILE A 434 78.75 34.14 20.79
C ILE A 434 80.26 34.47 20.78
N GLY A 435 80.71 35.41 19.95
CA GLY A 435 82.04 36.01 20.11
C GLY A 435 82.20 36.90 21.35
N SER A 436 81.29 36.88 22.34
CA SER A 436 81.25 37.91 23.38
C SER A 436 81.59 37.54 24.84
N ASP A 437 81.35 36.35 25.44
CA ASP A 437 81.52 36.23 26.91
C ASP A 437 81.82 34.82 27.49
N ASP A 438 82.75 34.79 28.45
CA ASP A 438 83.37 33.65 29.16
C ASP A 438 83.03 33.61 30.67
N GLU A 439 83.06 32.39 31.22
CA GLU A 439 83.53 31.93 32.55
C GLU A 439 82.69 31.97 33.86
N GLU A 440 83.05 30.97 34.71
CA GLU A 440 82.84 30.75 36.16
C GLU A 440 81.51 30.14 36.69
N ASP A 441 81.46 29.27 37.72
CA ASP A 441 82.45 28.40 38.39
C ASP A 441 81.73 27.33 39.30
N ASP A 442 82.54 26.35 39.69
CA ASP A 442 82.48 25.18 40.58
C ASP A 442 81.85 25.34 42.00
N HIS A 443 81.16 24.31 42.54
CA HIS A 443 81.60 23.54 43.75
C HIS A 443 80.63 22.49 44.37
N ARG A 444 81.11 21.23 44.33
CA ARG A 444 81.23 20.14 45.34
C ARG A 444 80.13 19.74 46.37
N ARG A 445 80.01 18.40 46.44
CA ARG A 445 79.83 17.45 47.57
C ARG A 445 78.45 16.90 47.90
#